data_AF-A0A9W3TCY5-F1
#
_entry.id   AF-A0A9W3TCY5-F1
#
_cell.length_a   1.000
_cell.length_b   1.000
_cell.length_c   1.000
_cell.angle_alpha   90.00
_cell.angle_beta   90.00
_cell.angle_gamma   90.00
#
_symmetry.space_group_name_H-M   'P 1'
#
loop_
_entity.id
_entity.type
_entity.pdbx_description
1 polymer ?
#
loop_
_entity_poly.entity_id
_entity_poly.type
_entity_poly.pdbx_seq_one_letter_code
_entity_poly.pdbx_strand_id
1 'polypeptide(L)'
;MSRRFALTYENKILRKIMITVSIITLVFITTGCDSVQNDAKDVTEIPLNSKLDSLISESIIAWNQDKLNHTKKQFETHVIYGTEMKDEKMYVYLHSLMQGYNRETQTVPQAGHLLPVRVTVTKNGDDYIIEDYREPGDGAENEPTLRNMFPNKYADEALAISNETIQSLESRMQEYVSKWLEDTSNKRQDR
;
A
#
# COMPACT_ATOMS: atom_id res chain seq x y z
N MET A 1 69.16 25.43 48.60
CA MET A 1 68.32 25.78 47.42
C MET A 1 68.65 24.79 46.29
N SER A 2 68.01 23.62 46.28
CA SER A 2 66.89 23.24 45.39
C SER A 2 67.06 23.70 43.95
N ARG A 3 67.48 22.78 43.06
CA ARG A 3 67.19 22.85 41.60
C ARG A 3 67.62 21.64 40.74
N ARG A 4 67.85 20.44 41.30
CA ARG A 4 68.22 19.25 40.48
C ARG A 4 67.34 18.01 40.63
N PHE A 5 66.30 18.03 41.48
CA PHE A 5 65.41 16.87 41.67
C PHE A 5 64.04 16.97 40.98
N ALA A 6 63.72 18.09 40.30
CA ALA A 6 62.38 18.30 39.72
C ALA A 6 62.19 17.77 38.28
N LEU A 7 63.26 17.49 37.53
CA LEU A 7 63.14 17.24 36.07
C LEU A 7 62.89 15.77 35.65
N THR A 8 62.92 14.82 36.58
CA THR A 8 62.73 13.39 36.26
C THR A 8 61.36 12.84 36.62
N TYR A 9 60.62 13.51 37.51
CA TYR A 9 59.29 13.06 37.95
C TYR A 9 58.18 13.50 36.98
N GLU A 10 58.25 14.75 36.50
CA GLU A 10 57.23 15.29 35.58
C GLU A 10 57.18 14.55 34.24
N ASN A 11 58.32 14.04 33.74
CA ASN A 11 58.36 13.30 32.47
C ASN A 11 57.70 11.91 32.55
N LYS A 12 57.69 11.25 33.71
CA LYS A 12 57.00 9.96 33.89
C LYS A 12 55.49 10.14 34.02
N ILE A 13 55.06 11.21 34.67
CA ILE A 13 53.64 11.55 34.81
C ILE A 13 53.09 12.07 33.48
N LEU A 14 53.79 12.98 32.79
CA LEU A 14 53.39 13.48 31.47
C LEU A 14 53.36 12.36 30.41
N ARG A 15 54.30 11.40 30.44
CA ARG A 15 54.28 10.24 29.54
C ARG A 15 53.14 9.27 29.86
N LYS A 16 52.79 9.08 31.14
CA LYS A 16 51.60 8.31 31.53
C LYS A 16 50.31 9.03 31.13
N ILE A 17 50.20 10.34 31.37
CA ILE A 17 49.04 11.15 30.97
C ILE A 17 48.90 11.18 29.44
N MET A 18 49.98 11.32 28.66
CA MET A 18 49.89 11.22 27.20
C MET A 18 49.44 9.84 26.71
N ILE A 19 49.94 8.74 27.31
CA ILE A 19 49.52 7.39 26.92
C ILE A 19 48.06 7.15 27.32
N THR A 20 47.62 7.63 28.49
CA THR A 20 46.22 7.49 28.93
C THR A 20 45.26 8.37 28.13
N VAL A 21 45.66 9.61 27.78
CA VAL A 21 44.87 10.50 26.93
C VAL A 21 44.78 9.93 25.51
N SER A 22 45.87 9.39 24.96
CA SER A 22 45.85 8.78 23.61
C SER A 22 45.05 7.48 23.51
N ILE A 23 44.76 6.80 24.63
CA ILE A 23 43.88 5.63 24.69
C ILE A 23 42.40 6.05 24.84
N ILE A 24 42.12 7.20 25.46
CA ILE A 24 40.75 7.73 25.63
C ILE A 24 40.24 8.42 24.35
N THR A 25 41.13 8.93 23.48
CA THR A 25 40.73 9.52 22.19
C THR A 25 40.47 8.48 21.08
N LEU A 26 40.64 7.19 21.35
CA LEU A 26 40.41 6.10 20.37
C LEU A 26 39.10 5.33 20.63
N VAL A 27 38.09 5.98 21.20
CA VAL A 27 36.73 5.44 21.40
C VAL A 27 35.67 6.43 20.87
N PHE A 28 35.93 7.07 19.74
CA PHE A 28 34.88 7.61 18.88
C PHE A 28 34.86 6.80 17.59
N ILE A 29 34.52 5.52 17.78
CA ILE A 29 34.15 4.61 16.70
C ILE A 29 32.77 5.07 16.24
N THR A 30 32.74 5.64 15.04
CA THR A 30 31.62 5.70 14.11
C THR A 30 30.25 6.00 14.75
N THR A 31 29.81 7.26 14.64
CA THR A 31 28.40 7.47 14.29
C THR A 31 28.19 6.79 12.95
N GLY A 32 27.84 5.51 12.99
CA GLY A 32 26.95 4.95 11.99
C GLY A 32 25.74 5.87 12.03
N CYS A 33 25.44 6.52 10.92
CA CYS A 33 24.04 6.79 10.64
C CYS A 33 23.37 5.43 10.83
N ASP A 34 22.57 5.29 11.88
CA ASP A 34 21.35 4.51 11.74
C ASP A 34 20.56 5.23 10.66
N SER A 35 20.95 5.01 9.39
CA SER A 35 19.92 4.82 8.39
C SER A 35 19.13 3.69 9.00
N VAL A 36 17.97 4.05 9.55
CA VAL A 36 16.87 3.14 9.71
C VAL A 36 16.73 2.54 8.33
N GLN A 37 17.42 1.42 8.11
CA GLN A 37 16.99 0.41 7.19
C GLN A 37 15.61 0.11 7.76
N ASN A 38 14.62 0.77 7.17
CA ASN A 38 13.31 0.22 7.07
C ASN A 38 13.59 -1.12 6.39
N ASP A 39 13.86 -2.13 7.21
CA ASP A 39 13.75 -3.51 6.82
C ASP A 39 12.38 -3.53 6.15
N ALA A 40 12.40 -3.61 4.82
CA ALA A 40 11.27 -4.09 4.07
C ALA A 40 11.05 -5.46 4.69
N LYS A 41 10.20 -5.51 5.73
CA LYS A 41 9.75 -6.74 6.33
C LYS A 41 9.35 -7.59 5.16
N ASP A 42 9.98 -8.76 5.08
CA ASP A 42 9.71 -9.78 4.08
C ASP A 42 8.19 -9.96 3.98
N VAL A 43 7.58 -9.27 3.02
CA VAL A 43 6.13 -9.25 2.85
C VAL A 43 5.84 -10.63 2.32
N THR A 44 5.35 -11.51 3.18
CA THR A 44 4.92 -12.85 2.76
C THR A 44 3.69 -12.67 1.88
N GLU A 45 3.91 -12.58 0.57
CA GLU A 45 2.86 -12.49 -0.44
C GLU A 45 2.05 -13.79 -0.44
N ILE A 46 0.73 -13.67 -0.31
CA ILE A 46 -0.20 -14.79 -0.39
C ILE A 46 -0.85 -14.75 -1.78
N PRO A 47 -0.78 -15.85 -2.55
CA PRO A 47 -1.44 -15.90 -3.85
C PRO A 47 -2.96 -15.76 -3.67
N LEU A 48 -3.53 -14.73 -4.29
CA LEU A 48 -4.97 -14.55 -4.35
C LEU A 48 -5.61 -15.62 -5.22
N ASN A 49 -6.68 -16.23 -4.74
CA ASN A 49 -7.51 -17.13 -5.52
C ASN A 49 -8.76 -16.39 -6.05
N SER A 50 -9.42 -16.96 -7.05
CA SER A 50 -10.58 -16.33 -7.71
C SER A 50 -11.74 -16.03 -6.75
N LYS A 51 -11.89 -16.81 -5.68
CA LYS A 51 -12.92 -16.60 -4.66
C LYS A 51 -12.68 -15.33 -3.86
N LEU A 52 -11.44 -15.10 -3.41
CA LEU A 52 -11.08 -13.88 -2.70
C LEU A 52 -11.12 -12.66 -3.63
N ASP A 53 -10.61 -12.80 -4.85
CA ASP A 53 -10.64 -11.75 -5.89
C ASP A 53 -12.08 -11.27 -6.17
N SER A 54 -13.01 -12.21 -6.37
CA SER A 54 -14.43 -11.89 -6.57
C SER A 54 -15.05 -11.24 -5.33
N LEU A 55 -14.74 -11.75 -4.14
CA LEU A 55 -15.26 -11.21 -2.88
C LEU A 55 -14.78 -9.77 -2.64
N ILE A 56 -13.54 -9.45 -3.01
CA ILE A 56 -13.00 -8.08 -2.95
C ILE A 56 -13.82 -7.16 -3.87
N SER A 57 -14.03 -7.53 -5.13
CA SER A 57 -14.84 -6.73 -6.06
C SER A 57 -16.27 -6.50 -5.54
N GLU A 58 -16.95 -7.56 -5.12
CA GLU A 58 -18.32 -7.49 -4.59
C GLU A 58 -18.41 -6.59 -3.35
N SER A 59 -17.41 -6.69 -2.48
CA SER A 59 -17.28 -5.88 -1.29
C SER A 59 -17.10 -4.41 -1.62
N ILE A 60 -16.16 -4.07 -2.50
CA ILE A 60 -15.91 -2.68 -2.91
C ILE A 60 -17.18 -2.06 -3.52
N ILE A 61 -17.94 -2.83 -4.30
CA ILE A 61 -19.25 -2.41 -4.84
C ILE A 61 -20.25 -2.15 -3.71
N ALA A 62 -20.38 -3.06 -2.75
CA ALA A 62 -21.29 -2.89 -1.62
C ALA A 62 -20.94 -1.66 -0.78
N TRP A 63 -19.64 -1.45 -0.48
CA TRP A 63 -19.15 -0.30 0.30
C TRP A 63 -19.44 1.05 -0.36
N ASN A 64 -19.46 1.10 -1.69
CA ASN A 64 -19.64 2.33 -2.46
C ASN A 64 -21.05 2.48 -3.07
N GLN A 65 -21.97 1.57 -2.76
CA GLN A 65 -23.28 1.49 -3.40
C GLN A 65 -24.05 2.82 -3.34
N ASP A 66 -24.00 3.49 -2.18
CA ASP A 66 -24.71 4.76 -1.96
C ASP A 66 -24.06 5.95 -2.68
N LYS A 67 -22.73 5.94 -2.87
CA LYS A 67 -22.00 7.02 -3.56
C LYS A 67 -22.40 7.14 -5.03
N LEU A 68 -22.77 6.02 -5.66
CA LEU A 68 -23.10 5.91 -7.07
C LEU A 68 -24.57 5.49 -7.31
N ASN A 69 -25.46 5.76 -6.35
CA ASN A 69 -26.86 5.29 -6.36
C ASN A 69 -27.74 5.87 -7.49
N HIS A 70 -27.31 6.96 -8.13
CA HIS A 70 -27.97 7.56 -9.29
C HIS A 70 -27.73 6.77 -10.59
N THR A 71 -26.87 5.73 -10.55
CA THR A 71 -26.58 4.85 -11.67
C THR A 71 -27.37 3.54 -11.57
N LYS A 72 -27.68 2.92 -12.71
CA LYS A 72 -28.50 1.70 -12.75
C LYS A 72 -27.74 0.46 -12.30
N LYS A 73 -26.46 0.37 -12.62
CA LYS A 73 -25.58 -0.75 -12.27
C LYS A 73 -24.16 -0.24 -12.06
N GLN A 74 -23.50 -0.75 -11.03
CA GLN A 74 -22.12 -0.46 -10.69
C GLN A 74 -21.27 -1.70 -10.96
N PHE A 75 -20.04 -1.47 -11.42
CA PHE A 75 -19.03 -2.48 -11.70
C PHE A 75 -17.69 -2.01 -11.15
N GLU A 76 -16.84 -3.00 -10.85
CA GLU A 76 -15.52 -2.79 -10.28
C GLU A 76 -14.51 -3.63 -11.05
N THR A 77 -13.33 -3.07 -11.29
CA THR A 77 -12.16 -3.83 -11.71
C THR A 77 -10.93 -3.32 -10.95
N HIS A 78 -10.01 -4.21 -10.59
CA HIS A 78 -8.81 -3.80 -9.84
C HIS A 78 -7.51 -4.44 -10.31
N VAL A 79 -6.41 -3.83 -9.91
CA VAL A 79 -5.04 -4.39 -9.97
C VAL A 79 -4.51 -4.51 -8.55
N ILE A 80 -3.94 -5.66 -8.22
CA ILE A 80 -3.37 -5.92 -6.90
C ILE A 80 -1.86 -5.69 -6.95
N TYR A 81 -1.36 -4.85 -6.05
CA TYR A 81 0.07 -4.62 -5.88
C TYR A 81 0.72 -5.70 -5.02
N GLY A 82 0.00 -6.16 -4.01
CA GLY A 82 0.40 -7.31 -3.21
C GLY A 82 -0.44 -7.47 -1.95
N THR A 83 0.00 -8.38 -1.10
CA THR A 83 -0.66 -8.70 0.17
C THR A 83 0.34 -8.77 1.30
N GLU A 84 -0.04 -8.38 2.50
CA GLU A 84 0.77 -8.53 3.71
C GLU A 84 -0.02 -9.21 4.81
N MET A 85 0.59 -10.17 5.51
CA MET A 85 0.04 -10.72 6.75
C MET A 85 0.57 -9.96 7.96
N LYS A 86 -0.33 -9.44 8.79
CA LYS A 86 0.02 -8.80 10.05
C LYS A 86 -1.11 -8.97 11.07
N ASP A 87 -0.75 -9.34 12.30
CA ASP A 87 -1.70 -9.52 13.40
C ASP A 87 -2.87 -10.46 13.03
N GLU A 88 -2.55 -11.59 12.37
CA GLU A 88 -3.50 -12.60 11.86
C GLU A 88 -4.47 -12.12 10.76
N LYS A 89 -4.29 -10.88 10.27
CA LYS A 89 -5.07 -10.29 9.19
C LYS A 89 -4.25 -10.22 7.91
N MET A 90 -4.91 -10.47 6.79
CA MET A 90 -4.36 -10.20 5.47
C MET A 90 -4.77 -8.79 5.04
N TYR A 91 -3.79 -7.99 4.65
CA TYR A 91 -4.00 -6.70 4.01
C TYR A 91 -3.76 -6.87 2.52
N VAL A 92 -4.73 -6.49 1.70
CA VAL A 92 -4.63 -6.49 0.24
C VAL A 92 -4.52 -5.04 -0.22
N TYR A 93 -3.45 -4.74 -0.94
CA TYR A 93 -3.16 -3.40 -1.46
C TYR A 93 -3.42 -3.39 -2.95
N LEU A 94 -4.37 -2.57 -3.41
CA LEU A 94 -4.83 -2.60 -4.79
C LEU A 94 -5.22 -1.21 -5.29
N HIS A 95 -5.34 -1.07 -6.59
CA HIS A 95 -6.01 0.06 -7.23
C HIS A 95 -7.34 -0.42 -7.78
N SER A 96 -8.43 0.25 -7.40
CA SER A 96 -9.79 -0.09 -7.82
C SER A 96 -10.32 0.98 -8.77
N LEU A 97 -10.80 0.54 -9.93
CA LEU A 97 -11.63 1.30 -10.85
C LEU A 97 -13.09 0.93 -10.59
N MET A 98 -13.85 1.86 -10.03
CA MET A 98 -15.28 1.72 -9.84
C MET A 98 -16.01 2.64 -10.82
N GLN A 99 -16.98 2.10 -11.56
CA GLN A 99 -17.79 2.88 -12.48
C GLN A 99 -19.28 2.47 -12.43
N GLY A 100 -20.15 3.47 -12.51
CA GLY A 100 -21.59 3.31 -12.57
C GLY A 100 -22.16 3.64 -13.95
N TYR A 101 -23.13 2.84 -14.39
CA TYR A 101 -23.67 2.87 -15.76
C TYR A 101 -25.18 2.92 -15.78
N ASN A 102 -25.69 3.59 -16.81
CA ASN A 102 -27.09 3.61 -17.21
C ASN A 102 -27.23 2.96 -18.58
N ARG A 103 -28.38 2.35 -18.87
CA ARG A 103 -28.56 1.64 -20.15
C ARG A 103 -28.70 2.60 -21.32
N GLU A 104 -29.26 3.75 -21.04
CA GLU A 104 -29.47 4.87 -21.96
C GLU A 104 -28.12 5.39 -22.48
N THR A 105 -27.07 5.30 -21.66
CA THR A 105 -25.72 5.74 -22.00
C THR A 105 -24.80 4.60 -22.40
N GLN A 106 -25.32 3.37 -22.48
CA GLN A 106 -24.61 2.17 -22.92
C GLN A 106 -23.29 1.96 -22.17
N THR A 107 -22.16 2.00 -22.89
CA THR A 107 -20.80 1.79 -22.40
C THR A 107 -20.15 3.04 -21.82
N VAL A 108 -20.86 4.17 -21.80
CA VAL A 108 -20.36 5.44 -21.25
C VAL A 108 -20.63 5.49 -19.74
N PRO A 109 -19.58 5.55 -18.90
CA PRO A 109 -19.74 5.65 -17.45
C PRO A 109 -20.40 6.99 -17.08
N GLN A 110 -21.27 6.95 -16.08
CA GLN A 110 -22.03 8.12 -15.60
C GLN A 110 -21.44 8.71 -14.32
N ALA A 111 -20.73 7.87 -13.56
CA ALA A 111 -19.94 8.27 -12.42
C ALA A 111 -18.89 7.19 -12.16
N GLY A 112 -17.85 7.54 -11.41
CA GLY A 112 -16.81 6.59 -11.06
C GLY A 112 -15.61 7.26 -10.42
N HIS A 113 -14.67 6.42 -10.02
CA HIS A 113 -13.39 6.83 -9.46
C HIS A 113 -12.35 5.72 -9.70
N LEU A 114 -11.09 6.13 -9.72
CA LEU A 114 -9.93 5.26 -9.76
C LEU A 114 -9.09 5.61 -8.54
N LEU A 115 -9.06 4.74 -7.53
CA LEU A 115 -8.41 5.02 -6.25
C LEU A 115 -7.58 3.82 -5.77
N PRO A 116 -6.43 4.06 -5.13
CA PRO A 116 -5.76 3.03 -4.36
C PRO A 116 -6.57 2.76 -3.09
N VAL A 117 -6.71 1.48 -2.73
CA VAL A 117 -7.50 1.04 -1.59
C VAL A 117 -6.80 -0.09 -0.86
N ARG A 118 -6.97 -0.11 0.46
CA ARG A 118 -6.56 -1.25 1.28
C ARG A 118 -7.79 -2.00 1.74
N VAL A 119 -7.81 -3.31 1.47
CA VAL A 119 -8.83 -4.22 1.97
C VAL A 119 -8.23 -5.08 3.07
N THR A 120 -8.92 -5.19 4.20
CA THR A 120 -8.52 -6.07 5.30
C THR A 120 -9.38 -7.33 5.29
N VAL A 121 -8.72 -8.48 5.33
CA VAL A 121 -9.33 -9.79 5.17
C VAL A 121 -8.92 -10.69 6.32
N THR A 122 -9.89 -11.38 6.90
CA THR A 122 -9.66 -12.48 7.85
C THR A 122 -10.04 -13.79 7.18
N LYS A 123 -9.15 -14.78 7.28
CA LYS A 123 -9.43 -16.14 6.81
C LYS A 123 -10.28 -16.88 7.86
N ASN A 124 -11.36 -17.49 7.41
CA ASN A 124 -12.26 -18.28 8.26
C ASN A 124 -12.40 -19.69 7.68
N GLY A 125 -11.47 -20.59 8.05
CA GLY A 125 -11.37 -21.91 7.41
C GLY A 125 -11.01 -21.78 5.92
N ASP A 126 -11.88 -22.28 5.05
CA ASP A 126 -11.75 -22.16 3.58
C ASP A 126 -12.48 -20.91 3.01
N ASP A 127 -13.07 -20.11 3.88
CA ASP A 127 -13.75 -18.85 3.55
C ASP A 127 -12.91 -17.63 3.91
N TYR A 128 -13.36 -16.48 3.42
CA TYR A 128 -12.78 -15.17 3.69
C TYR A 128 -13.86 -14.23 4.19
N ILE A 129 -13.48 -13.33 5.09
CA ILE A 129 -14.33 -12.25 5.61
C ILE A 129 -13.61 -10.95 5.32
N ILE A 130 -14.27 -10.04 4.59
CA ILE A 130 -13.77 -8.67 4.42
C ILE A 130 -14.18 -7.85 5.64
N GLU A 131 -13.21 -7.36 6.39
CA GLU A 131 -13.45 -6.62 7.64
C GLU A 131 -13.46 -5.11 7.45
N ASP A 132 -12.63 -4.60 6.55
CA ASP A 132 -12.42 -3.16 6.36
C ASP A 132 -12.07 -2.86 4.90
N TYR A 133 -12.47 -1.66 4.48
CA TYR A 133 -12.14 -1.05 3.21
C TYR A 133 -11.74 0.40 3.47
N ARG A 134 -10.51 0.77 3.06
CA ARG A 134 -9.96 2.09 3.35
C ARG A 134 -9.40 2.75 2.09
N GLU A 135 -9.90 3.95 1.81
CA GLU A 135 -9.40 4.89 0.82
C GLU A 135 -8.40 5.87 1.47
N PRO A 136 -7.41 6.41 0.74
CA PRO A 136 -6.66 7.57 1.20
C PRO A 136 -7.57 8.81 1.26
N GLY A 137 -7.07 9.87 1.90
CA GLY A 137 -7.65 11.20 1.80
C GLY A 137 -7.62 11.75 0.37
N ASP A 138 -8.30 12.87 0.17
CA ASP A 138 -8.36 13.53 -1.14
C ASP A 138 -7.39 14.73 -1.22
N GLY A 139 -7.06 15.14 -2.43
CA GLY A 139 -6.20 16.29 -2.71
C GLY A 139 -4.84 16.20 -2.00
N ALA A 140 -4.51 17.23 -1.22
CA ALA A 140 -3.22 17.31 -0.52
C ALA A 140 -3.02 16.20 0.54
N GLU A 141 -4.10 15.60 1.04
CA GLU A 141 -4.03 14.52 2.03
C GLU A 141 -3.86 13.14 1.39
N ASN A 142 -3.93 13.03 0.06
CA ASN A 142 -3.90 11.75 -0.64
C ASN A 142 -2.60 10.96 -0.40
N GLU A 143 -1.46 11.52 -0.80
CA GLU A 143 -0.18 10.84 -0.63
C GLU A 143 0.18 10.60 0.84
N PRO A 144 0.06 11.57 1.78
CA PRO A 144 0.38 11.35 3.18
C PRO A 144 -0.42 10.21 3.81
N THR A 145 -1.73 10.16 3.54
CA THR A 145 -2.58 9.10 4.11
C THR A 145 -2.33 7.76 3.44
N LEU A 146 -2.10 7.72 2.12
CA LEU A 146 -1.73 6.50 1.39
C LEU A 146 -0.46 5.88 1.96
N ARG A 147 0.59 6.67 2.17
CA ARG A 147 1.85 6.19 2.76
C ARG A 147 1.70 5.70 4.21
N ASN A 148 0.69 6.15 4.94
CA ASN A 148 0.37 5.64 6.27
C ASN A 148 -0.40 4.31 6.24
N MET A 149 -1.12 4.00 5.15
CA MET A 149 -1.93 2.79 5.03
C MET A 149 -1.26 1.67 4.24
N PHE A 150 -0.31 1.97 3.35
CA PHE A 150 0.36 1.01 2.47
C PHE A 150 1.84 0.85 2.84
N PRO A 151 2.43 -0.34 2.65
CA PRO A 151 3.87 -0.50 2.56
C PRO A 151 4.46 0.41 1.47
N ASN A 152 5.64 0.99 1.72
CA ASN A 152 6.25 1.99 0.84
C ASN A 152 6.31 1.56 -0.64
N LYS A 153 6.71 0.30 -0.90
CA LYS A 153 6.75 -0.27 -2.26
C LYS A 153 5.40 -0.13 -2.98
N TYR A 154 4.32 -0.57 -2.34
CA TYR A 154 2.98 -0.54 -2.94
C TYR A 154 2.40 0.88 -2.98
N ALA A 155 2.78 1.75 -2.04
CA ALA A 155 2.42 3.17 -2.10
C ALA A 155 3.05 3.86 -3.32
N ASP A 156 4.33 3.58 -3.60
CA ASP A 156 5.03 4.12 -4.76
C ASP A 156 4.43 3.59 -6.08
N GLU A 157 4.10 2.30 -6.15
CA GLU A 157 3.39 1.71 -7.30
C GLU A 157 1.99 2.32 -7.49
N ALA A 158 1.28 2.62 -6.41
CA ALA A 158 -0.04 3.25 -6.46
C ALA A 158 0.00 4.70 -6.95
N LEU A 159 0.97 5.49 -6.47
CA LEU A 159 1.16 6.89 -6.87
C LEU A 159 1.67 7.01 -8.31
N ALA A 160 2.40 6.00 -8.79
CA ALA A 160 2.96 5.93 -10.13
C ALA A 160 2.19 4.98 -11.06
N ILE A 161 0.89 4.75 -10.84
CA ILE A 161 0.07 3.88 -11.68
C ILE A 161 0.22 4.24 -13.17
N SER A 162 0.54 3.25 -14.00
CA SER A 162 0.83 3.48 -15.41
C SER A 162 -0.46 3.59 -16.24
N ASN A 163 -0.38 4.31 -17.37
CA ASN A 163 -1.46 4.37 -18.34
C ASN A 163 -1.84 2.99 -18.88
N GLU A 164 -0.88 2.07 -19.00
CA GLU A 164 -1.11 0.70 -19.46
C GLU A 164 -1.96 -0.08 -18.45
N THR A 165 -1.68 0.08 -17.16
CA THR A 165 -2.51 -0.50 -16.10
C THR A 165 -3.91 0.08 -16.14
N ILE A 166 -4.06 1.40 -16.26
CA ILE A 166 -5.38 2.06 -16.36
C ILE A 166 -6.17 1.52 -17.57
N GLN A 167 -5.55 1.45 -18.74
CA GLN A 167 -6.18 0.92 -19.95
C GLN A 167 -6.61 -0.56 -19.80
N SER A 168 -5.84 -1.36 -19.08
CA SER A 168 -6.20 -2.75 -18.76
C SER A 168 -7.42 -2.82 -17.84
N LEU A 169 -7.49 -1.97 -16.81
CA LEU A 169 -8.65 -1.86 -15.93
C LEU A 169 -9.91 -1.46 -16.71
N GLU A 170 -9.80 -0.43 -17.56
CA GLU A 170 -10.88 0.06 -18.41
C GLU A 170 -11.33 -0.99 -19.44
N SER A 171 -10.40 -1.73 -20.04
CA SER A 171 -10.75 -2.78 -21.02
C SER A 171 -11.58 -3.88 -20.37
N ARG A 172 -11.18 -4.39 -19.20
CA ARG A 172 -11.99 -5.38 -18.46
C ARG A 172 -13.34 -4.81 -18.03
N MET A 173 -13.39 -3.54 -17.66
CA MET A 173 -14.63 -2.86 -17.31
C MET A 173 -15.61 -2.87 -18.49
N GLN A 174 -15.12 -2.54 -19.69
CA GLN A 174 -15.92 -2.57 -20.92
C GLN A 174 -16.44 -3.98 -21.24
N GLU A 175 -15.66 -5.02 -20.98
CA GLU A 175 -16.13 -6.40 -21.13
C GLU A 175 -17.29 -6.72 -20.19
N TYR A 176 -17.21 -6.30 -18.91
CA TYR A 176 -18.26 -6.54 -17.92
C TYR A 176 -19.55 -5.81 -18.28
N VAL A 177 -19.43 -4.54 -18.70
CA VAL A 177 -20.58 -3.72 -19.08
C VAL A 177 -21.23 -4.25 -20.36
N SER A 178 -20.44 -4.64 -21.36
CA SER A 178 -20.97 -5.20 -22.62
C SER A 178 -21.78 -6.47 -22.37
N LYS A 179 -21.26 -7.40 -21.56
CA LYS A 179 -21.99 -8.61 -21.15
C LYS A 179 -23.33 -8.30 -20.47
N TRP A 180 -23.34 -7.33 -19.56
CA TRP A 180 -24.58 -6.91 -18.88
C TRP A 180 -25.63 -6.31 -19.84
N LEU A 181 -25.19 -5.58 -20.86
CA LEU A 181 -26.08 -5.01 -21.87
C LEU A 181 -26.66 -6.11 -22.77
N GLU A 182 -25.85 -7.07 -23.22
CA GLU A 182 -26.24 -8.22 -24.04
C GLU A 182 -27.21 -9.18 -23.33
N ASP A 183 -26.92 -9.53 -22.07
CA ASP A 183 -27.79 -10.40 -21.25
C ASP A 183 -29.22 -9.85 -21.15
N THR A 184 -29.37 -8.54 -21.32
CA THR A 184 -30.68 -7.90 -21.25
C THR A 184 -31.35 -7.77 -22.61
N SER A 185 -30.60 -7.55 -23.71
CA SER A 185 -31.22 -7.59 -25.04
C SER A 185 -31.87 -8.95 -25.28
N ASN A 186 -31.19 -10.03 -24.89
CA ASN A 186 -31.68 -11.40 -25.04
C ASN A 186 -32.96 -11.61 -24.20
N LYS A 187 -32.99 -11.17 -22.93
CA LYS A 187 -34.19 -11.26 -22.08
C LYS A 187 -35.40 -10.45 -22.55
N ARG A 188 -35.21 -9.42 -23.38
CA ARG A 188 -36.32 -8.64 -23.96
C ARG A 188 -36.86 -9.25 -25.25
N GLN A 189 -36.05 -10.04 -25.95
CA GLN A 189 -36.44 -10.70 -27.20
C GLN A 189 -37.21 -12.00 -26.95
N ASP A 190 -37.05 -12.62 -25.78
CA ASP A 190 -37.75 -13.83 -25.35
C ASP A 190 -39.11 -13.57 -24.66
N ARG A 191 -39.61 -12.32 -24.66
CA ARG A 191 -40.91 -11.92 -24.08
C ARG A 191 -41.84 -11.36 -25.15
#